data_AF-X0ZCF8-F1
#
_entry.id   AF-X0ZCF8-F1
#
_cell.length_a   1.000
_cell.length_b   1.000
_cell.length_c   1.000
_cell.angle_alpha   90.00
_cell.angle_beta   90.00
_cell.angle_gamma   90.00
#
_symmetry.space_group_name_H-M   'P 1'
#
loop_
_entity.id
_entity.type
_entity.pdbx_description
1 polymer ?
#
loop_
_entity_poly.entity_id
_entity_poly.type
_entity_poly.pdbx_seq_one_letter_code
_entity_poly.pdbx_strand_id
1 'polypeptide(L)' 'LRKKAGLTPQDKISIYYSGSPQLTKILTKNKTLIQEETRAKDLARLSEKEVAVPEKKLKIDNQELNLVIKKVDKK' A
#
# COMPACT_ATOMS: atom_id res chain seq x y z
N LEU A 1 5.01 7.18 3.80
CA LEU A 1 3.83 7.55 2.99
C LEU A 1 2.85 8.42 3.77
N ARG A 2 2.45 8.04 4.99
CA ARG A 2 1.54 8.83 5.87
C ARG A 2 1.86 10.34 5.96
N LYS A 3 3.09 10.70 6.31
CA LYS A 3 3.53 12.11 6.38
C LYS A 3 3.34 12.87 5.06
N LYS A 4 3.59 12.22 3.91
CA LYS A 4 3.37 12.83 2.58
C LYS A 4 1.89 12.97 2.23
N ALA A 5 1.02 12.14 2.81
CA ALA A 5 -0.43 12.20 2.65
C ALA A 5 -1.10 13.18 3.63
N GLY A 6 -0.36 13.80 4.54
CA GLY A 6 -0.93 14.57 5.66
C GLY A 6 -1.71 13.70 6.66
N LEU A 7 -1.47 12.38 6.70
CA LEU A 7 -2.20 11.43 7.55
C LEU A 7 -1.45 11.15 8.86
N THR A 8 -2.22 11.02 9.93
CA THR A 8 -1.73 10.67 11.26
C THR A 8 -1.64 9.15 11.44
N PRO A 9 -0.91 8.65 12.46
CA PRO A 9 -0.93 7.22 12.81
C PRO A 9 -2.29 6.70 13.28
N GLN A 10 -3.21 7.59 13.66
CA GLN A 10 -4.57 7.26 14.10
C GLN A 10 -5.53 7.08 12.91
N ASP A 11 -5.23 7.69 11.76
CA ASP A 11 -6.01 7.52 10.55
C ASP A 11 -5.91 6.09 10.03
N LYS A 12 -7.08 5.46 9.83
CA LYS A 12 -7.16 4.18 9.12
C LYS A 12 -6.84 4.41 7.65
N ILE A 13 -5.90 3.65 7.13
CA ILE A 13 -5.47 3.72 5.73
C ILE A 13 -5.71 2.38 5.02
N SER A 14 -5.92 2.41 3.72
CA SER A 14 -5.76 1.26 2.83
C SER A 14 -4.47 1.42 2.05
N ILE A 15 -3.74 0.33 1.89
CA ILE A 15 -2.50 0.26 1.12
C ILE A 15 -2.81 -0.43 -0.20
N TYR A 16 -2.41 0.21 -1.29
CA TYR A 16 -2.49 -0.36 -2.63
C TYR A 16 -1.09 -0.57 -3.17
N TYR A 17 -0.87 -1.69 -3.88
CA TYR A 17 0.44 -2.03 -4.41
C TYR A 17 0.37 -2.49 -5.87
N SER A 18 1.36 -2.13 -6.69
CA SER A 18 1.57 -2.73 -8.01
C SER A 18 3.05 -3.08 -8.19
N GLY A 19 3.31 -4.19 -8.87
CA GLY A 19 4.67 -4.68 -9.09
C GLY A 19 4.67 -6.02 -9.78
N SER A 20 5.84 -6.65 -9.81
CA SER A 20 6.04 -7.96 -10.43
C SER A 20 5.12 -9.05 -9.83
N PRO A 21 4.84 -10.13 -10.56
CA PRO A 21 4.08 -11.27 -10.03
C PRO A 21 4.75 -11.92 -8.81
N GLN A 22 6.09 -11.91 -8.74
CA GLN A 22 6.84 -12.47 -7.62
C GLN A 22 6.61 -11.65 -6.34
N LEU A 23 6.75 -10.32 -6.43
CA LEU A 23 6.46 -9.41 -5.31
C LEU A 23 4.99 -9.48 -4.90
N THR A 24 4.08 -9.55 -5.88
CA THR A 24 2.65 -9.71 -5.62
C THR A 24 2.38 -10.96 -4.78
N LYS A 25 3.00 -12.11 -5.10
CA LYS A 25 2.88 -13.34 -4.30
C LYS A 25 3.40 -13.16 -2.88
N ILE A 26 4.54 -12.48 -2.69
CA ILE A 26 5.12 -12.23 -1.36
C ILE A 26 4.20 -11.33 -0.53
N LEU A 27 3.69 -10.24 -1.12
CA LEU A 27 2.78 -9.31 -0.44
C LEU A 27 1.46 -9.97 -0.07
N THR A 28 0.93 -10.82 -0.95
CA THR A 28 -0.32 -11.54 -0.68
C THR A 28 -0.15 -12.60 0.41
N LYS A 29 0.98 -13.33 0.40
CA LYS A 29 1.30 -14.32 1.46
C LYS A 29 1.46 -13.66 2.83
N ASN A 30 2.00 -12.45 2.88
CA ASN A 30 2.26 -11.72 4.13
C ASN A 30 1.20 -10.64 4.42
N LYS A 31 0.03 -10.70 3.76
CA LYS A 31 -0.99 -9.65 3.81
C LYS A 31 -1.38 -9.28 5.24
N THR A 32 -1.71 -10.28 6.07
CA THR A 32 -2.16 -10.07 7.46
C THR A 32 -1.09 -9.34 8.29
N LEU A 33 0.15 -9.82 8.24
CA LEU A 33 1.27 -9.24 8.98
C LEU A 33 1.53 -7.79 8.54
N ILE A 34 1.48 -7.52 7.24
CA ILE A 34 1.65 -6.16 6.72
C ILE A 34 0.50 -5.26 7.19
N GLN A 35 -0.74 -5.73 7.22
CA GLN A 35 -1.89 -4.96 7.69
C GLN A 35 -1.76 -4.58 9.17
N GLU A 36 -1.32 -5.51 10.01
CA GLU A 36 -1.09 -5.29 11.44
C GLU A 36 0.03 -4.26 11.69
N GLU A 37 1.22 -4.51 11.13
CA GLU A 37 2.40 -3.65 11.26
C GLU A 37 2.13 -2.23 10.75
N THR A 38 1.43 -2.12 9.62
CA THR A 38 1.13 -0.83 9.03
C THR A 38 -0.11 -0.18 9.61
N ARG A 39 -0.89 -0.84 10.47
CA ARG A 39 -2.23 -0.40 10.92
C ARG A 39 -3.14 -0.03 9.74
N ALA A 40 -3.06 -0.80 8.66
CA ALA A 40 -3.88 -0.61 7.49
C ALA A 40 -5.17 -1.43 7.62
N LYS A 41 -6.29 -0.86 7.17
CA LYS A 41 -7.56 -1.57 7.08
C LYS A 41 -7.51 -2.63 5.99
N ASP A 42 -6.93 -2.29 4.83
CA ASP A 42 -6.84 -3.20 3.70
C ASP A 42 -5.49 -3.09 2.98
N LEU A 43 -5.12 -4.18 2.34
CA LEU A 43 -3.98 -4.29 1.44
C LEU A 43 -4.44 -4.97 0.15
N ALA A 44 -4.44 -4.22 -0.95
CA ALA A 44 -5.00 -4.64 -2.22
C ALA A 44 -4.07 -4.29 -3.39
N ARG A 45 -4.26 -4.97 -4.52
CA ARG A 45 -3.51 -4.63 -5.73
C ARG A 45 -4.04 -3.31 -6.30
N LEU A 46 -3.14 -2.40 -6.66
CA LEU A 46 -3.48 -1.16 -7.34
C LEU A 46 -4.04 -1.52 -8.72
N SER A 47 -5.29 -1.13 -8.95
CA SER A 47 -5.89 -1.20 -10.28
C SER A 47 -5.42 0.00 -11.12
N GLU A 48 -5.30 -0.17 -12.44
CA GLU A 48 -4.85 0.90 -13.35
C GLU A 48 -5.68 2.20 -13.27
N LYS A 49 -6.90 2.12 -12.71
CA LYS A 49 -7.81 3.25 -12.54
C LYS A 49 -7.58 4.06 -11.24
N GLU A 50 -6.76 3.57 -10.31
CA GLU A 50 -6.51 4.25 -9.04
C GLU A 50 -5.12 4.92 -9.03
N VAL A 51 -5.03 6.12 -9.61
CA VAL A 51 -3.88 7.00 -9.38
C VAL A 51 -4.13 7.75 -8.08
N ALA A 52 -3.61 7.23 -6.96
CA ALA A 52 -3.71 7.92 -5.67
C ALA A 52 -2.34 8.48 -5.24
N VAL A 53 -2.35 9.73 -4.75
CA VAL A 53 -1.19 10.42 -4.19
C VAL A 53 -1.37 10.41 -2.67
N PRO A 54 -0.36 9.98 -1.89
CA PRO A 54 1.04 9.80 -2.29
C PRO A 54 1.40 8.39 -2.78
N GLU A 55 2.14 8.36 -3.89
CA GLU A 55 2.83 7.19 -4.42
C GLU A 55 4.26 7.12 -3.89
N LYS A 56 4.76 5.91 -3.65
CA LYS A 56 6.18 5.62 -3.43
C LYS A 56 6.59 4.42 -4.25
N LYS A 57 7.48 4.66 -5.19
CA LYS A 57 8.16 3.63 -5.97
C LYS A 57 9.39 3.13 -5.21
N LEU A 58 9.56 1.82 -5.19
CA LEU A 58 10.67 1.12 -4.54
C LEU A 58 11.25 0.13 -5.55
N LYS A 59 12.56 -0.06 -5.49
CA LYS A 59 13.26 -1.09 -6.27
C LYS A 59 13.79 -2.14 -5.29
N ILE A 60 13.31 -3.37 -5.40
CA ILE A 60 13.69 -4.51 -4.57
C ILE A 60 14.15 -5.61 -5.51
N ASP A 61 15.39 -6.09 -5.38
CA ASP A 61 15.95 -7.16 -6.22
C ASP A 61 15.75 -6.94 -7.73
N ASN A 62 16.00 -5.70 -8.17
CA ASN A 62 15.80 -5.24 -9.55
C ASN A 62 14.34 -5.25 -10.04
N GLN A 63 13.38 -5.45 -9.15
CA GLN A 63 11.94 -5.40 -9.41
C GLN A 63 11.34 -4.12 -8.85
N GLU A 64 10.42 -3.51 -9.61
CA GLU A 64 9.73 -2.30 -9.19
C GLU A 64 8.47 -2.65 -8.37
N LEU A 65 8.34 -1.98 -7.24
CA LEU A 65 7.19 -2.02 -6.36
C LEU A 65 6.67 -0.60 -6.15
N ASN A 66 5.45 -0.34 -6.61
CA ASN A 66 4.77 0.91 -6.34
C ASN A 66 3.80 0.70 -5.18
N LEU A 67 3.87 1.60 -4.20
CA LEU A 67 3.01 1.62 -3.03
C LEU A 67 2.25 2.93 -2.96
N VAL A 68 0.97 2.83 -2.68
CA VAL A 68 0.06 3.97 -2.54
C VAL A 68 -0.75 3.79 -1.26
N ILE A 69 -1.06 4.90 -0.59
CA ILE A 69 -1.97 4.88 0.56
C ILE A 69 -3.16 5.79 0.33
N LYS A 70 -4.31 5.36 0.85
CA LYS A 70 -5.55 6.14 0.83
C LYS A 70 -6.16 6.13 2.23
N LYS A 71 -6.64 7.28 2.70
CA LYS A 71 -7.41 7.33 3.95
C LYS A 71 -8.74 6.59 3.73
N VAL A 72 -9.10 5.74 4.68
CA VAL A 72 -10.43 5.14 4.70
C VAL A 72 -11.27 6.00 5.63
N ASP A 73 -12.07 6.88 5.04
CA ASP A 73 -13.13 7.52 5.80
C ASP A 73 -14.19 6.46 6.15
N LYS A 74 -14.49 6.36 7.45
CA LYS A 74 -15.70 5.66 7.90
C LYS A 74 -16.88 6.52 7.46
N LYS A 75 -17.58 6.09 6.41
CA LYS A 75 -18.97 6.49 6.21
C LYS A 75 -19.83 5.81 7.28
#